data_AF-A0AAW2TCN5-F1
#
_entry.id   AF-A0AAW2TCN5-F1
#
_cell.length_a   1.000
_cell.length_b   1.000
_cell.length_c   1.000
_cell.angle_alpha   90.00
_cell.angle_beta   90.00
_cell.angle_gamma   90.00
#
_symmetry.space_group_name_H-M   'P 1'
#
loop_
_entity.id
_entity.type
_entity.pdbx_description
1 polymer ?
#
loop_
_entity_poly.entity_id
_entity_poly.type
_entity_poly.pdbx_seq_one_letter_code
_entity_poly.pdbx_strand_id
1 'polypeptide(L)'
;MLRRPANSLKFPKLGNFAKVNSGFLHILNLVAAILKHWNHNVVGDGGGGVRRALDKFARALIEEKMGDLYKELNSKEAKRQNAVLLLLASIVRRNSQLAWELAKVFDFKLAGFPKLAELRLRRKKFVDRRKKSYSTRKAFVGFAMSFLEVGSPRLLRGVLQQKDMYSGVLRGLGDDDEETVVYVLSILRDRVLVPESLVPPGLRSVLFGSVTLEQLVSISGKDDFGDAAELAHNVLLLVCTDPVNGLMPDLERHPSPLRGNPKRLLGLMKKLKATEVAYHKSLFMAIVKGRPSLGSAYLDEFPYSIEDLASDNW
;
A
#
# COMPACT_ATOMS: atom_id res chain seq x y z
N MET A 1 -9.32 -43.18 43.68
CA MET A 1 -10.48 -42.48 43.12
C MET A 1 -10.11 -41.01 43.00
N LEU A 2 -9.97 -40.48 41.76
CA LEU A 2 -10.10 -39.07 41.34
C LEU A 2 -9.41 -38.90 39.98
N ARG A 3 -10.22 -39.01 38.92
CA ARG A 3 -9.86 -38.84 37.51
C ARG A 3 -9.48 -37.37 37.25
N ARG A 4 -8.35 -37.14 36.57
CA ARG A 4 -8.08 -35.87 35.86
C ARG A 4 -8.93 -35.82 34.57
N PRO A 5 -9.60 -34.71 34.22
CA PRO A 5 -10.14 -34.56 32.89
C PRO A 5 -9.05 -34.01 31.96
N ALA A 6 -8.58 -34.87 31.06
CA ALA A 6 -7.74 -34.50 29.92
C ALA A 6 -8.63 -33.92 28.80
N ASN A 7 -8.98 -32.64 28.89
CA ASN A 7 -9.63 -31.93 27.77
C ASN A 7 -8.57 -31.27 26.90
N SER A 8 -7.95 -32.08 26.04
CA SER A 8 -7.31 -31.58 24.83
C SER A 8 -8.42 -31.23 23.83
N LEU A 9 -8.57 -29.95 23.48
CA LEU A 9 -9.37 -29.55 22.32
C LEU A 9 -8.71 -30.16 21.07
N LYS A 10 -9.17 -31.35 20.69
CA LYS A 10 -8.88 -31.93 19.38
C LYS A 10 -9.76 -31.24 18.36
N PHE A 11 -9.18 -30.36 17.56
CA PHE A 11 -9.83 -29.88 16.35
C PHE A 11 -10.13 -31.08 15.43
N PRO A 12 -11.36 -31.23 14.91
CA PRO A 12 -11.66 -32.34 14.00
C PRO A 12 -10.84 -32.19 12.71
N LYS A 13 -10.31 -33.31 12.23
CA LYS A 13 -9.62 -33.42 10.94
C LYS A 13 -10.55 -32.87 9.84
N LEU A 14 -10.20 -31.74 9.23
CA LEU A 14 -10.91 -31.18 8.08
C LEU A 14 -10.68 -32.08 6.86
N GLY A 15 -11.58 -33.05 6.65
CA GLY A 15 -11.63 -33.89 5.47
C GLY A 15 -12.64 -33.37 4.43
N ASN A 16 -12.17 -33.24 3.19
CA ASN A 16 -12.89 -33.20 1.91
C ASN A 16 -14.12 -32.27 1.79
N PHE A 17 -13.88 -30.99 1.52
CA PHE A 17 -14.89 -29.95 1.26
C PHE A 17 -15.26 -29.77 -0.23
N ALA A 18 -15.45 -30.85 -0.98
CA ALA A 18 -15.80 -30.77 -2.39
C ALA A 18 -17.32 -30.77 -2.64
N LYS A 19 -18.13 -29.96 -1.93
CA LYS A 19 -19.52 -29.60 -2.33
C LYS A 19 -20.30 -28.65 -1.39
N VAL A 20 -19.71 -27.59 -0.83
CA VAL A 20 -20.49 -26.45 -0.29
C VAL A 20 -19.73 -25.14 -0.53
N ASN A 21 -19.83 -24.60 -1.73
CA ASN A 21 -19.05 -23.44 -2.19
C ASN A 21 -19.32 -22.13 -1.42
N SER A 22 -20.43 -22.02 -0.67
CA SER A 22 -20.70 -20.86 0.19
C SER A 22 -20.16 -21.03 1.61
N GLY A 23 -20.04 -22.26 2.14
CA GLY A 23 -19.66 -22.50 3.54
C GLY A 23 -18.23 -22.03 3.82
N PHE A 24 -17.30 -22.33 2.90
CA PHE A 24 -15.90 -21.96 3.07
C PHE A 24 -15.68 -20.44 3.11
N LEU A 25 -16.40 -19.69 2.28
CA LEU A 25 -16.38 -18.22 2.28
C LEU A 25 -16.74 -17.64 3.67
N HIS A 26 -17.80 -18.15 4.31
CA HIS A 26 -18.22 -17.68 5.63
C HIS A 26 -17.20 -18.04 6.70
N ILE A 27 -16.60 -19.23 6.61
CA ILE A 27 -15.53 -19.65 7.52
C ILE A 27 -14.32 -18.73 7.40
N LEU A 28 -13.86 -18.41 6.18
CA LEU A 28 -12.73 -17.50 5.96
C LEU A 28 -12.99 -16.11 6.57
N ASN A 29 -14.19 -15.55 6.33
CA ASN A 29 -14.57 -14.25 6.88
C ASN A 29 -14.67 -14.28 8.42
N LEU A 30 -15.24 -15.34 8.98
CA LEU A 30 -15.34 -15.52 10.43
C LEU A 30 -13.94 -15.60 11.06
N VAL A 31 -13.04 -16.40 10.49
CA VAL A 31 -11.67 -16.50 10.97
C VAL A 31 -10.94 -15.17 10.86
N ALA A 32 -11.09 -14.46 9.74
CA ALA A 32 -10.51 -13.11 9.57
C ALA A 32 -10.98 -12.15 10.68
N ALA A 33 -12.29 -12.14 10.97
CA ALA A 33 -12.87 -11.32 12.03
C ALA A 33 -12.31 -11.68 13.42
N ILE A 34 -12.25 -12.98 13.75
CA ILE A 34 -11.69 -13.46 15.03
C ILE A 34 -10.22 -13.02 15.17
N LEU A 35 -9.41 -13.19 14.13
CA LEU A 35 -8.00 -12.81 14.15
C LEU A 35 -7.79 -11.30 14.28
N LYS A 36 -8.69 -10.48 13.70
CA LYS A 36 -8.63 -9.01 13.76
C LYS A 36 -9.01 -8.45 15.13
N HIS A 37 -10.08 -8.95 15.75
CA HIS A 37 -10.63 -8.36 16.98
C HIS A 37 -9.72 -8.47 18.22
N TRP A 38 -8.90 -9.51 18.28
CA TRP A 38 -8.09 -9.82 19.48
C TRP A 38 -6.74 -9.11 19.55
N ASN A 39 -6.51 -8.09 18.71
CA ASN A 39 -5.27 -7.31 18.72
C ASN A 39 -5.33 -6.08 19.64
N HIS A 40 -6.53 -5.57 19.96
CA HIS A 40 -6.69 -4.28 20.65
C HIS A 40 -7.26 -4.36 22.07
N ASN A 41 -7.93 -5.47 22.43
CA ASN A 41 -8.67 -5.57 23.68
C ASN A 41 -8.32 -6.87 24.38
N VAL A 42 -7.42 -6.85 25.37
CA VAL A 42 -7.57 -7.49 26.70
C VAL A 42 -6.38 -7.04 27.57
N VAL A 43 -6.61 -6.02 28.41
CA VAL A 43 -5.76 -5.76 29.58
C VAL A 43 -6.24 -6.71 30.67
N GLY A 44 -5.56 -7.84 30.86
CA GLY A 44 -5.92 -8.85 31.86
C GLY A 44 -5.16 -10.18 31.69
N ASP A 45 -4.97 -10.88 32.80
CA ASP A 45 -4.10 -12.07 32.93
C ASP A 45 -4.52 -13.27 32.02
N GLY A 46 -5.80 -13.32 31.61
CA GLY A 46 -6.32 -14.31 30.66
C GLY A 46 -6.12 -13.97 29.16
N GLY A 47 -5.83 -12.72 28.82
CA GLY A 47 -5.74 -12.24 27.43
C GLY A 47 -4.53 -12.76 26.67
N GLY A 48 -3.42 -12.97 27.39
CA GLY A 48 -2.18 -13.50 26.82
C GLY A 48 -2.29 -14.96 26.36
N GLY A 49 -3.16 -15.75 26.99
CA GLY A 49 -3.42 -17.14 26.60
C GLY A 49 -4.12 -17.22 25.24
N VAL A 50 -5.22 -16.48 25.08
CA VAL A 50 -5.99 -16.44 23.84
C VAL A 50 -5.18 -15.82 22.70
N ARG A 51 -4.44 -14.73 22.95
CA ARG A 51 -3.54 -14.14 21.94
C ARG A 51 -2.55 -15.16 21.40
N ARG A 52 -1.87 -15.90 22.28
CA ARG A 52 -0.93 -16.96 21.89
C ARG A 52 -1.60 -18.11 21.15
N ALA A 53 -2.81 -18.50 21.55
CA ALA A 53 -3.58 -19.54 20.87
C ALA A 53 -3.95 -19.11 19.43
N LEU A 54 -4.39 -17.86 19.27
CA LEU A 54 -4.71 -17.29 17.96
C LEU A 54 -3.46 -17.11 17.09
N ASP A 55 -2.30 -16.76 17.67
CA ASP A 55 -1.04 -16.71 16.93
C ASP A 55 -0.62 -18.10 16.44
N LYS A 56 -0.74 -19.13 17.28
CA LYS A 56 -0.51 -20.53 16.88
C LYS A 56 -1.47 -20.97 15.80
N PHE A 57 -2.75 -20.59 15.91
CA PHE A 57 -3.75 -20.91 14.90
C PHE A 57 -3.46 -20.22 13.56
N ALA A 58 -3.10 -18.93 13.59
CA ALA A 58 -2.69 -18.19 12.40
C ALA A 58 -1.46 -18.82 11.72
N ARG A 59 -0.46 -19.26 12.51
CA ARG A 59 0.69 -20.00 11.99
C ARG A 59 0.28 -21.31 11.34
N ALA A 60 -0.59 -22.09 11.96
CA ALA A 60 -1.09 -23.35 11.38
C ALA A 60 -1.82 -23.12 10.04
N LEU A 61 -2.52 -21.98 9.88
CA LEU A 61 -3.12 -21.62 8.58
C LEU A 61 -2.06 -21.35 7.50
N ILE A 62 -0.95 -20.67 7.86
CA ILE A 62 0.18 -20.44 6.94
C ILE A 62 0.86 -21.76 6.56
N GLU A 63 1.08 -22.65 7.53
CA GLU A 63 1.82 -23.90 7.31
C GLU A 63 0.98 -24.96 6.58
N GLU A 64 -0.30 -25.10 6.93
CA GLU A 64 -1.11 -26.25 6.49
C GLU A 64 -2.17 -25.91 5.45
N LYS A 65 -2.61 -24.64 5.36
CA LYS A 65 -3.81 -24.25 4.58
C LYS A 65 -3.54 -23.31 3.41
N MET A 66 -2.31 -22.86 3.19
CA MET A 66 -1.97 -22.00 2.05
C MET A 66 -2.39 -22.57 0.69
N GLY A 67 -2.28 -23.90 0.49
CA GLY A 67 -2.74 -24.55 -0.74
C GLY A 67 -4.24 -24.37 -1.00
N ASP A 68 -5.08 -24.44 0.03
CA ASP A 68 -6.53 -24.21 -0.08
C ASP A 68 -6.84 -22.71 -0.28
N LEU A 69 -6.09 -21.83 0.39
CA LEU A 69 -6.21 -20.38 0.20
C LEU A 69 -5.85 -19.97 -1.24
N TYR A 70 -4.84 -20.58 -1.86
CA TYR A 70 -4.52 -20.33 -3.26
C TYR A 70 -5.61 -20.80 -4.23
N LYS A 71 -6.29 -21.92 -3.95
CA LYS A 71 -7.42 -22.37 -4.78
C LYS A 71 -8.55 -21.32 -4.78
N GLU A 72 -8.88 -20.77 -3.62
CA GLU A 72 -9.90 -19.73 -3.51
C GLU A 72 -9.44 -18.38 -4.08
N LEU A 73 -8.17 -18.01 -3.91
CA LEU A 73 -7.60 -16.78 -4.46
C LEU A 73 -7.55 -16.81 -6.00
N ASN A 74 -7.26 -17.98 -6.58
CA ASN A 74 -7.29 -18.20 -8.03
C ASN A 74 -8.70 -18.46 -8.58
N SER A 75 -9.73 -18.49 -7.72
CA SER A 75 -11.11 -18.58 -8.19
C SER A 75 -11.48 -17.34 -9.01
N LYS A 76 -12.46 -17.47 -9.92
CA LYS A 76 -12.97 -16.32 -10.69
C LYS A 76 -14.00 -15.48 -9.91
N GLU A 77 -14.26 -15.82 -8.65
CA GLU A 77 -15.28 -15.18 -7.82
C GLU A 77 -14.65 -14.18 -6.84
N ALA A 78 -14.85 -12.88 -7.09
CA ALA A 78 -14.26 -11.81 -6.28
C ALA A 78 -14.58 -11.90 -4.77
N LYS A 79 -15.74 -12.45 -4.38
CA LYS A 79 -16.07 -12.64 -2.96
C LYS A 79 -15.08 -13.58 -2.25
N ARG A 80 -14.72 -14.69 -2.89
CA ARG A 80 -13.77 -15.68 -2.36
C ARG A 80 -12.37 -15.10 -2.30
N GLN A 81 -11.96 -14.42 -3.38
CA GLN A 81 -10.69 -13.70 -3.44
C GLN A 81 -10.59 -12.68 -2.30
N ASN A 82 -11.64 -11.90 -2.07
CA ASN A 82 -11.71 -10.92 -1.00
C ASN A 82 -11.61 -11.57 0.38
N ALA A 83 -12.32 -12.67 0.63
CA ALA A 83 -12.25 -13.36 1.91
C ALA A 83 -10.84 -13.91 2.20
N VAL A 84 -10.14 -14.43 1.19
CA VAL A 84 -8.74 -14.85 1.33
C VAL A 84 -7.86 -13.65 1.65
N LEU A 85 -7.94 -12.57 0.87
CA LEU A 85 -7.13 -11.37 1.09
C LEU A 85 -7.38 -10.76 2.49
N LEU A 86 -8.63 -10.72 2.93
CA LEU A 86 -9.01 -10.25 4.28
C LEU A 86 -8.44 -11.16 5.37
N LEU A 87 -8.49 -12.48 5.20
CA LEU A 87 -7.90 -13.43 6.14
C LEU A 87 -6.38 -13.25 6.22
N LEU A 88 -5.70 -13.22 5.08
CA LEU A 88 -4.25 -13.02 5.01
C LEU A 88 -3.84 -11.69 5.65
N ALA A 89 -4.56 -10.60 5.35
CA ALA A 89 -4.30 -9.30 5.96
C ALA A 89 -4.56 -9.30 7.47
N SER A 90 -5.52 -10.10 7.95
CA SER A 90 -5.78 -10.26 9.38
C SER A 90 -4.67 -11.05 10.07
N ILE A 91 -4.11 -12.08 9.42
CA ILE A 91 -2.94 -12.83 9.89
C ILE A 91 -1.71 -11.91 10.01
N VAL A 92 -1.43 -11.10 8.98
CA VAL A 92 -0.28 -10.17 8.95
C VAL A 92 -0.33 -9.18 10.12
N ARG A 93 -1.50 -8.57 10.36
CA ARG A 93 -1.66 -7.53 11.40
C ARG A 93 -1.44 -8.04 12.82
N ARG A 94 -1.47 -9.36 13.06
CA ARG A 94 -1.35 -9.92 14.41
C ARG A 94 -0.02 -9.59 15.07
N ASN A 95 1.08 -9.78 14.34
CA ASN A 95 2.43 -9.45 14.80
C ASN A 95 3.45 -9.55 13.65
N SER A 96 4.63 -8.98 13.86
CA SER A 96 5.72 -8.97 12.87
C SER A 96 6.26 -10.35 12.51
N GLN A 97 6.18 -11.32 13.42
CA GLN A 97 6.65 -12.67 13.16
C GLN A 97 5.74 -13.39 12.15
N LEU A 98 4.43 -13.34 12.34
CA LEU A 98 3.45 -13.90 11.39
C LEU A 98 3.47 -13.18 10.04
N ALA A 99 3.64 -11.85 10.05
CA ALA A 99 3.83 -11.08 8.83
C ALA A 99 5.05 -11.57 8.04
N TRP A 100 6.18 -11.82 8.71
CA TRP A 100 7.38 -12.33 8.07
C TRP A 100 7.24 -13.79 7.61
N GLU A 101 6.62 -14.66 8.42
CA GLU A 101 6.32 -16.05 8.06
C GLU A 101 5.46 -16.10 6.79
N LEU A 102 4.38 -15.31 6.74
CA LEU A 102 3.53 -15.24 5.56
C LEU A 102 4.27 -14.66 4.35
N ALA A 103 5.05 -13.59 4.52
CA ALA A 103 5.82 -12.99 3.42
C ALA A 103 6.83 -13.96 2.80
N LYS A 104 7.28 -14.98 3.54
CA LYS A 104 8.17 -16.02 3.00
C LYS A 104 7.44 -17.10 2.20
N VAL A 105 6.21 -17.42 2.60
CA VAL A 105 5.43 -18.52 2.01
C VAL A 105 4.52 -18.03 0.87
N PHE A 106 4.13 -16.76 0.90
CA PHE A 106 3.26 -16.19 -0.12
C PHE A 106 3.99 -15.95 -1.45
N ASP A 107 3.44 -16.46 -2.55
CA ASP A 107 3.94 -16.26 -3.90
C ASP A 107 3.38 -14.95 -4.47
N PHE A 108 4.14 -13.87 -4.29
CA PHE A 108 3.83 -12.56 -4.85
C PHE A 108 3.90 -12.51 -6.39
N LYS A 109 4.48 -13.54 -7.03
CA LYS A 109 4.60 -13.64 -8.50
C LYS A 109 3.48 -14.44 -9.14
N LEU A 110 2.48 -14.85 -8.37
CA LEU A 110 1.30 -15.54 -8.86
C LEU A 110 0.67 -14.73 -10.03
N ALA A 111 0.53 -15.35 -11.20
CA ALA A 111 0.17 -14.65 -12.45
C ALA A 111 -1.17 -13.88 -12.39
N GLY A 112 -2.11 -14.31 -11.54
CA GLY A 112 -3.39 -13.63 -11.32
C GLY A 112 -3.35 -12.51 -10.29
N PHE A 113 -2.28 -12.40 -9.50
CA PHE A 113 -2.19 -11.51 -8.35
C PHE A 113 -2.22 -10.02 -8.71
N PRO A 114 -1.48 -9.53 -9.73
CA PRO A 114 -1.57 -8.12 -10.14
C PRO A 114 -2.98 -7.69 -10.58
N LYS A 115 -3.76 -8.61 -11.18
CA LYS A 115 -5.14 -8.34 -11.63
C LYS A 115 -6.10 -8.07 -10.47
N LEU A 116 -5.74 -8.49 -9.24
CA LEU A 116 -6.55 -8.22 -8.05
C LEU A 116 -6.47 -6.74 -7.65
N ALA A 117 -5.40 -6.05 -8.05
CA ALA A 117 -5.17 -4.63 -7.82
C ALA A 117 -5.95 -3.74 -8.79
N GLU A 118 -6.44 -4.27 -9.91
CA GLU A 118 -7.15 -3.48 -10.90
C GLU A 118 -8.53 -3.09 -10.39
N LEU A 119 -8.85 -1.80 -10.48
CA LEU A 119 -10.22 -1.36 -10.31
C LEU A 119 -11.00 -1.78 -11.55
N ARG A 120 -11.86 -2.80 -11.41
CA ARG A 120 -12.79 -3.20 -12.47
C ARG A 120 -13.92 -2.18 -12.61
N LEU A 121 -13.59 -0.94 -12.98
CA LEU A 121 -14.57 -0.02 -13.53
C LEU A 121 -15.01 -0.61 -14.86
N ARG A 122 -16.31 -0.90 -14.98
CA ARG A 122 -16.92 -1.33 -16.24
C ARG A 122 -16.65 -0.28 -17.32
N ARG A 123 -15.55 -0.41 -18.07
CA ARG A 123 -15.49 0.12 -19.43
C ARG A 123 -16.51 -0.69 -20.25
N LYS A 124 -17.68 -0.07 -20.47
CA LYS A 124 -18.75 -0.46 -21.40
C LYS A 124 -19.42 -1.83 -21.16
N LYS A 125 -20.61 -1.80 -20.55
CA LYS A 125 -21.88 -2.13 -21.23
C LYS A 125 -23.04 -1.91 -20.26
N PHE A 126 -23.96 -1.06 -20.70
CA PHE A 126 -25.22 -0.69 -20.05
C PHE A 126 -26.24 -1.85 -19.97
N VAL A 127 -25.80 -3.11 -20.12
CA VAL A 127 -26.68 -4.23 -20.49
C VAL A 127 -27.04 -5.13 -19.31
N ASP A 128 -26.39 -5.01 -18.15
CA ASP A 128 -26.75 -5.90 -17.04
C ASP A 128 -26.62 -5.24 -15.66
N ARG A 129 -27.69 -4.57 -15.24
CA ARG A 129 -27.83 -3.86 -13.95
C ARG A 129 -28.00 -4.78 -12.73
N ARG A 130 -27.91 -6.11 -12.87
CA ARG A 130 -28.31 -7.05 -11.81
C ARG A 130 -27.18 -7.81 -11.08
N LYS A 131 -25.93 -7.76 -11.53
CA LYS A 131 -24.80 -8.35 -10.78
C LYS A 131 -23.95 -7.27 -10.13
N LYS A 132 -24.05 -7.11 -8.81
CA LYS A 132 -23.09 -6.37 -7.99
C LYS A 132 -21.69 -6.95 -8.28
N SER A 133 -20.90 -6.25 -9.09
CA SER A 133 -19.52 -6.65 -9.37
C SER A 133 -18.69 -6.27 -8.15
N TYR A 134 -18.32 -7.26 -7.33
CA TYR A 134 -17.42 -7.04 -6.21
C TYR A 134 -16.04 -6.75 -6.78
N SER A 135 -15.48 -5.59 -6.44
CA SER A 135 -14.08 -5.28 -6.75
C SER A 135 -13.18 -5.99 -5.74
N THR A 136 -12.03 -6.48 -6.21
CA THR A 136 -10.96 -7.02 -5.34
C THR A 136 -10.03 -5.94 -4.83
N ARG A 137 -10.13 -4.72 -5.40
CA ARG A 137 -9.24 -3.59 -5.14
C ARG A 137 -9.03 -3.29 -3.66
N LYS A 138 -10.10 -2.96 -2.92
CA LYS A 138 -10.01 -2.57 -1.50
C LYS A 138 -9.42 -3.69 -0.62
N ALA A 139 -9.75 -4.96 -0.92
CA ALA A 139 -9.17 -6.11 -0.21
C ALA A 139 -7.69 -6.33 -0.56
N PHE A 140 -7.31 -6.13 -1.82
CA PHE A 140 -5.91 -6.20 -2.26
C PHE A 140 -5.06 -5.12 -1.61
N VAL A 141 -5.54 -3.87 -1.63
CA VAL A 141 -4.89 -2.74 -0.94
C VAL A 141 -4.79 -3.03 0.56
N GLY A 142 -5.88 -3.50 1.18
CA GLY A 142 -5.90 -3.91 2.57
C GLY A 142 -4.87 -5.00 2.92
N PHE A 143 -4.63 -5.96 2.02
CA PHE A 143 -3.60 -6.99 2.17
C PHE A 143 -2.19 -6.42 2.02
N ALA A 144 -1.91 -5.71 0.93
CA ALA A 144 -0.58 -5.14 0.67
C ALA A 144 -0.13 -4.17 1.76
N MET A 145 -1.04 -3.29 2.21
CA MET A 145 -0.76 -2.30 3.23
C MET A 145 -0.63 -2.90 4.64
N SER A 146 -1.23 -4.06 4.90
CA SER A 146 -1.12 -4.72 6.20
C SER A 146 0.32 -5.03 6.61
N PHE A 147 1.19 -5.35 5.64
CA PHE A 147 2.62 -5.56 5.92
C PHE A 147 3.33 -4.27 6.34
N LEU A 148 2.91 -3.13 5.79
CA LEU A 148 3.49 -1.83 6.11
C LEU A 148 2.98 -1.30 7.45
N GLU A 149 1.72 -1.55 7.79
CA GLU A 149 1.13 -1.20 9.10
C GLU A 149 1.90 -1.78 10.28
N VAL A 150 2.38 -3.02 10.14
CA VAL A 150 3.17 -3.71 11.16
C VAL A 150 4.46 -2.94 11.47
N GLY A 151 5.00 -2.17 10.52
CA GLY A 151 6.07 -1.20 10.74
C GLY A 151 7.42 -1.79 11.15
N SER A 152 7.62 -3.11 11.07
CA SER A 152 8.88 -3.75 11.46
C SER A 152 9.97 -3.49 10.41
N PRO A 153 11.10 -2.83 10.73
CA PRO A 153 12.11 -2.45 9.74
C PRO A 153 12.68 -3.63 8.94
N ARG A 154 12.85 -4.78 9.61
CA ARG A 154 13.32 -6.03 8.99
C ARG A 154 12.34 -6.56 7.94
N LEU A 155 11.03 -6.42 8.20
CA LEU A 155 9.97 -6.82 7.28
C LEU A 155 9.86 -5.84 6.12
N LEU A 156 9.80 -4.54 6.41
CA LEU A 156 9.59 -3.47 5.43
C LEU A 156 10.56 -3.56 4.26
N ARG A 157 11.86 -3.74 4.53
CA ARG A 157 12.88 -3.86 3.48
C ARG A 157 12.62 -5.04 2.53
N GLY A 158 12.15 -6.17 3.05
CA GLY A 158 11.87 -7.37 2.26
C GLY A 158 10.57 -7.26 1.47
N VAL A 159 9.49 -6.80 2.10
CA VAL A 159 8.18 -6.69 1.43
C VAL A 159 8.17 -5.60 0.37
N LEU A 160 8.79 -4.43 0.62
CA LEU A 160 8.83 -3.33 -0.35
C LEU A 160 9.58 -3.68 -1.64
N GLN A 161 10.36 -4.76 -1.66
CA GLN A 161 10.96 -5.29 -2.90
C GLN A 161 9.94 -5.98 -3.81
N GLN A 162 8.74 -6.30 -3.33
CA GLN A 162 7.64 -6.84 -4.12
C GLN A 162 7.01 -5.71 -4.97
N LYS A 163 7.75 -5.27 -5.99
CA LYS A 163 7.43 -4.10 -6.82
C LYS A 163 6.05 -4.18 -7.44
N ASP A 164 5.64 -5.35 -7.92
CA ASP A 164 4.35 -5.51 -8.60
C ASP A 164 3.17 -5.31 -7.65
N MET A 165 3.31 -5.75 -6.38
CA MET A 165 2.28 -5.57 -5.36
C MET A 165 2.06 -4.08 -5.07
N TYR A 166 3.14 -3.36 -4.73
CA TYR A 166 3.03 -1.94 -4.38
C TYR A 166 2.81 -1.05 -5.59
N SER A 167 3.32 -1.39 -6.77
CA SER A 167 2.96 -0.73 -8.03
C SER A 167 1.45 -0.89 -8.30
N GLY A 168 0.91 -2.08 -8.05
CA GLY A 168 -0.54 -2.33 -8.13
C GLY A 168 -1.34 -1.41 -7.20
N VAL A 169 -0.90 -1.24 -5.94
CA VAL A 169 -1.53 -0.28 -5.02
C VAL A 169 -1.39 1.16 -5.54
N LEU A 170 -0.18 1.63 -5.79
CA LEU A 170 0.09 3.05 -5.99
C LEU A 170 -0.44 3.60 -7.32
N ARG A 171 -0.43 2.79 -8.39
CA ARG A 171 -0.91 3.24 -9.72
C ARG A 171 -2.43 3.43 -9.81
N GLY A 172 -3.19 2.80 -8.92
CA GLY A 172 -4.66 2.90 -8.89
C GLY A 172 -5.21 3.94 -7.90
N LEU A 173 -4.33 4.65 -7.18
CA LEU A 173 -4.75 5.53 -6.08
C LEU A 173 -5.71 6.65 -6.50
N GLY A 174 -5.56 7.24 -7.69
CA GLY A 174 -6.41 8.34 -8.13
C GLY A 174 -7.85 7.95 -8.42
N ASP A 175 -8.12 6.65 -8.57
CA ASP A 175 -9.46 6.07 -8.79
C ASP A 175 -10.07 5.47 -7.50
N ASP A 176 -9.33 5.40 -6.40
CA ASP A 176 -9.81 4.87 -5.12
C ASP A 176 -10.66 5.91 -4.36
N ASP A 177 -11.52 5.45 -3.44
CA ASP A 177 -12.28 6.32 -2.53
C ASP A 177 -11.36 7.06 -1.54
N GLU A 178 -11.81 8.21 -1.04
CA GLU A 178 -11.06 9.07 -0.11
C GLU A 178 -10.51 8.29 1.09
N GLU A 179 -11.32 7.45 1.73
CA GLU A 179 -10.90 6.62 2.87
C GLU A 179 -9.70 5.72 2.52
N THR A 180 -9.75 5.10 1.34
CA THR A 180 -8.70 4.21 0.87
C THR A 180 -7.41 4.97 0.58
N VAL A 181 -7.52 6.17 -0.02
CA VAL A 181 -6.36 7.03 -0.26
C VAL A 181 -5.75 7.50 1.06
N VAL A 182 -6.55 8.01 2.00
CA VAL A 182 -6.11 8.43 3.34
C VAL A 182 -5.39 7.29 4.04
N TYR A 183 -5.99 6.08 4.04
CA TYR A 183 -5.40 4.89 4.63
C TYR A 183 -4.04 4.54 4.02
N VAL A 184 -3.91 4.52 2.68
CA VAL A 184 -2.63 4.19 2.03
C VAL A 184 -1.56 5.23 2.35
N LEU A 185 -1.88 6.51 2.17
CA LEU A 185 -0.92 7.59 2.31
C LEU A 185 -0.49 7.78 3.78
N SER A 186 -1.40 7.59 4.73
CA SER A 186 -1.07 7.67 6.16
C SER A 186 -0.06 6.59 6.54
N ILE A 187 -0.26 5.35 6.08
CA ILE A 187 0.68 4.26 6.36
C ILE A 187 2.05 4.52 5.72
N LEU A 188 2.08 5.01 4.47
CA LEU A 188 3.35 5.37 3.83
C LEU A 188 4.09 6.45 4.61
N ARG A 189 3.38 7.53 4.98
CA ARG A 189 3.93 8.62 5.78
C ARG A 189 4.47 8.13 7.12
N ASP A 190 3.66 7.38 7.86
CA ASP A 190 3.91 7.08 9.28
C ASP A 190 4.78 5.83 9.51
N ARG A 191 4.89 4.94 8.51
CA ARG A 191 5.62 3.67 8.63
C ARG A 191 6.79 3.52 7.67
N VAL A 192 6.78 4.21 6.53
CA VAL A 192 7.82 4.05 5.49
C VAL A 192 8.69 5.29 5.37
N LEU A 193 8.09 6.48 5.35
CA LEU A 193 8.79 7.76 5.14
C LEU A 193 9.42 8.32 6.43
N VAL A 194 9.32 7.62 7.56
CA VAL A 194 9.97 7.98 8.82
C VAL A 194 11.39 7.41 8.94
N PRO A 195 12.32 8.03 9.68
CA PRO A 195 13.68 7.51 9.87
C PRO A 195 13.73 6.09 10.46
N GLU A 196 12.80 5.77 11.37
CA GLU A 196 12.74 4.50 12.11
C GLU A 196 12.44 3.31 11.21
N SER A 197 11.92 3.54 10.00
CA SER A 197 11.61 2.48 9.04
C SER A 197 12.87 1.75 8.54
N LEU A 198 14.03 2.40 8.64
CA LEU A 198 15.32 1.96 8.07
C LEU A 198 15.23 1.56 6.58
N VAL A 199 14.19 2.02 5.88
CA VAL A 199 14.03 1.81 4.44
C VAL A 199 15.00 2.73 3.71
N PRO A 200 15.93 2.21 2.90
CA PRO A 200 16.92 3.03 2.20
C PRO A 200 16.27 4.04 1.24
N PRO A 201 16.87 5.23 1.02
CA PRO A 201 16.34 6.25 0.12
C PRO A 201 16.01 5.73 -1.28
N GLY A 202 16.86 4.86 -1.84
CA GLY A 202 16.63 4.25 -3.14
C GLY A 202 15.37 3.38 -3.19
N LEU A 203 15.03 2.67 -2.11
CA LEU A 203 13.82 1.86 -2.05
C LEU A 203 12.56 2.72 -1.87
N ARG A 204 12.64 3.80 -1.08
CA ARG A 204 11.57 4.81 -0.98
C ARG A 204 11.28 5.41 -2.35
N SER A 205 12.32 5.88 -3.04
CA SER A 205 12.25 6.49 -4.37
C SER A 205 11.58 5.59 -5.42
N VAL A 206 11.71 4.25 -5.33
CA VAL A 206 11.07 3.31 -6.27
C VAL A 206 9.54 3.31 -6.14
N LEU A 207 8.98 3.55 -4.95
CA LEU A 207 7.53 3.65 -4.75
C LEU A 207 6.95 4.85 -5.48
N PHE A 208 7.70 5.95 -5.51
CA PHE A 208 7.33 7.22 -6.13
C PHE A 208 7.90 7.33 -7.55
N GLY A 209 7.55 6.36 -8.40
CA GLY A 209 7.76 6.44 -9.85
C GLY A 209 6.87 7.51 -10.50
N SER A 210 7.12 7.86 -11.76
CA SER A 210 6.40 8.93 -12.46
C SER A 210 4.88 8.76 -12.42
N VAL A 211 4.38 7.54 -12.70
CA VAL A 211 2.94 7.23 -12.63
C VAL A 211 2.39 7.49 -11.22
N THR A 212 3.06 7.01 -10.17
CA THR A 212 2.63 7.26 -8.79
C THR A 212 2.59 8.75 -8.46
N LEU A 213 3.64 9.49 -8.83
CA LEU A 213 3.71 10.93 -8.57
C LEU A 213 2.59 11.69 -9.29
N GLU A 214 2.26 11.29 -10.53
CA GLU A 214 1.14 11.85 -11.28
C GLU A 214 -0.22 11.58 -10.62
N GLN A 215 -0.42 10.38 -10.08
CA GLN A 215 -1.62 10.07 -9.30
C GLN A 215 -1.70 10.98 -8.07
N LEU A 216 -0.60 11.17 -7.33
CA LEU A 216 -0.58 12.06 -6.16
C LEU A 216 -0.84 13.52 -6.53
N VAL A 217 -0.27 14.02 -7.63
CA VAL A 217 -0.54 15.37 -8.14
C VAL A 217 -2.02 15.51 -8.49
N SER A 218 -2.58 14.53 -9.21
CA SER A 218 -4.01 14.52 -9.53
C SER A 218 -4.87 14.58 -8.26
N ILE A 219 -4.56 13.76 -7.25
CA ILE A 219 -5.27 13.74 -5.96
C ILE A 219 -5.13 15.09 -5.23
N SER A 220 -3.93 15.66 -5.15
CA SER A 220 -3.70 16.95 -4.49
C SER A 220 -4.36 18.13 -5.22
N GLY A 221 -4.75 17.97 -6.49
CA GLY A 221 -5.46 19.00 -7.23
C GLY A 221 -6.99 18.91 -7.16
N LYS A 222 -7.56 17.97 -6.39
CA LYS A 222 -9.00 17.83 -6.21
C LYS A 222 -9.45 18.62 -4.99
N ASP A 223 -10.21 19.69 -5.20
CA ASP A 223 -10.72 20.54 -4.12
C ASP A 223 -11.76 19.82 -3.23
N ASP A 224 -12.44 18.81 -3.76
CA ASP A 224 -13.51 18.06 -3.09
C ASP A 224 -13.03 16.77 -2.40
N PHE A 225 -11.71 16.55 -2.34
CA PHE A 225 -11.11 15.31 -1.87
C PHE A 225 -10.44 15.44 -0.49
N GLY A 226 -10.96 16.38 0.31
CA GLY A 226 -10.76 16.51 1.76
C GLY A 226 -9.35 16.20 2.27
N ASP A 227 -9.28 15.31 3.26
CA ASP A 227 -8.04 14.92 3.93
C ASP A 227 -7.07 14.21 2.96
N ALA A 228 -7.61 13.52 1.94
CA ALA A 228 -6.80 12.83 0.95
C ALA A 228 -5.99 13.79 0.07
N ALA A 229 -6.56 14.93 -0.32
CA ALA A 229 -5.87 15.96 -1.11
C ALA A 229 -4.72 16.59 -0.32
N GLU A 230 -4.98 16.98 0.93
CA GLU A 230 -3.97 17.52 1.84
C GLU A 230 -2.86 16.50 2.09
N LEU A 231 -3.22 15.25 2.40
CA LEU A 231 -2.25 14.20 2.67
C LEU A 231 -1.41 13.84 1.44
N ALA A 232 -2.00 13.85 0.24
CA ALA A 232 -1.24 13.69 -1.01
C ALA A 232 -0.24 14.82 -1.22
N HIS A 233 -0.64 16.07 -0.96
CA HIS A 233 0.27 17.21 -1.00
C HIS A 233 1.43 17.08 0.02
N ASN A 234 1.12 16.71 1.25
CA ASN A 234 2.11 16.52 2.32
C ASN A 234 3.10 15.40 1.99
N VAL A 235 2.61 14.27 1.45
CA VAL A 235 3.49 13.19 0.97
C VAL A 235 4.35 13.66 -0.21
N LEU A 236 3.79 14.41 -1.16
CA LEU A 236 4.54 14.98 -2.27
C LEU A 236 5.66 15.91 -1.80
N LEU A 237 5.39 16.79 -0.83
CA LEU A 237 6.41 17.64 -0.21
C LEU A 237 7.53 16.77 0.38
N LEU A 238 7.19 15.83 1.27
CA LEU A 238 8.18 14.95 1.91
C LEU A 238 9.08 14.25 0.88
N VAL A 239 8.49 13.64 -0.15
CA VAL A 239 9.28 12.83 -1.08
C VAL A 239 10.05 13.67 -2.10
N CYS A 240 9.56 14.86 -2.44
CA CYS A 240 10.16 15.71 -3.47
C CYS A 240 11.15 16.73 -2.93
N THR A 241 11.13 17.06 -1.63
CA THR A 241 12.02 18.09 -1.06
C THR A 241 13.05 17.52 -0.09
N ASP A 242 12.78 16.39 0.56
CA ASP A 242 13.74 15.77 1.48
C ASP A 242 14.61 14.72 0.74
N PRO A 243 15.95 14.91 0.68
CA PRO A 243 16.87 13.97 0.06
C PRO A 243 16.79 12.55 0.60
N VAL A 244 16.45 12.35 1.89
CA VAL A 244 16.39 11.01 2.50
C VAL A 244 15.32 10.11 1.87
N ASN A 245 14.39 10.68 1.11
CA ASN A 245 13.36 9.95 0.37
C ASN A 245 13.80 9.58 -1.06
N GLY A 246 14.99 10.02 -1.47
CA GLY A 246 15.71 9.52 -2.65
C GLY A 246 15.27 10.08 -4.00
N LEU A 247 14.41 11.10 -4.03
CA LEU A 247 14.14 11.88 -5.26
C LEU A 247 14.96 13.18 -5.30
N MET A 248 15.00 13.93 -4.20
CA MET A 248 15.82 15.15 -4.12
C MET A 248 17.31 14.78 -4.03
N PRO A 249 18.19 15.33 -4.88
CA PRO A 249 19.63 15.16 -4.74
C PRO A 249 20.20 15.92 -3.54
N ASP A 250 21.20 15.33 -2.91
CA ASP A 250 22.05 15.93 -1.89
C ASP A 250 23.47 15.38 -2.05
N LEU A 251 24.25 16.02 -2.92
CA LEU A 251 25.61 15.60 -3.27
C LEU A 251 26.64 15.96 -2.20
N GLU A 252 26.32 16.93 -1.34
CA GLU A 252 27.19 17.39 -0.25
C GLU A 252 27.08 16.51 0.99
N ARG A 253 26.11 15.58 1.00
CA ARG A 253 25.92 14.65 2.11
C ARG A 253 27.12 13.71 2.27
N HIS A 254 27.72 13.75 3.46
CA HIS A 254 28.76 12.80 3.87
C HIS A 254 28.27 11.83 4.96
N PRO A 255 28.74 10.57 4.99
CA PRO A 255 29.70 9.95 4.06
C PRO A 255 29.06 9.43 2.76
N SER A 256 27.75 9.51 2.61
CA SER A 256 27.01 8.89 1.50
C SER A 256 26.20 9.92 0.70
N PRO A 257 26.79 10.49 -0.36
CA PRO A 257 26.10 11.40 -1.26
C PRO A 257 24.84 10.77 -1.87
N LEU A 258 23.77 11.54 -1.97
CA LEU A 258 22.51 11.12 -2.56
C LEU A 258 22.35 11.75 -3.93
N ARG A 259 22.42 10.92 -4.98
CA ARG A 259 22.22 11.40 -6.37
C ARG A 259 20.77 11.80 -6.67
N GLY A 260 19.81 11.35 -5.87
CA GLY A 260 18.39 11.58 -6.11
C GLY A 260 17.92 11.05 -7.47
N ASN A 261 16.86 11.67 -7.99
CA ASN A 261 16.33 11.47 -9.33
C ASN A 261 15.83 12.81 -9.93
N PRO A 262 16.76 13.71 -10.29
CA PRO A 262 16.40 15.04 -10.79
C PRO A 262 15.56 15.00 -12.07
N LYS A 263 15.79 14.02 -12.95
CA LYS A 263 14.98 13.83 -14.17
C LYS A 263 13.52 13.55 -13.84
N ARG A 264 13.24 12.75 -12.80
CA ARG A 264 11.86 12.46 -12.37
C ARG A 264 11.22 13.67 -11.71
N LEU A 265 11.96 14.43 -10.89
CA LEU A 265 11.46 15.68 -10.31
C LEU A 265 11.14 16.71 -11.39
N LEU A 266 12.02 16.89 -12.38
CA LEU A 266 11.76 17.80 -13.50
C LEU A 266 10.53 17.38 -14.32
N GLY A 267 10.39 16.08 -14.57
CA GLY A 267 9.19 15.52 -15.22
C GLY A 267 7.90 15.74 -14.40
N LEU A 268 7.99 15.70 -13.07
CA LEU A 268 6.88 16.03 -12.18
C LEU A 268 6.54 17.52 -12.23
N MET A 269 7.54 18.41 -12.14
CA MET A 269 7.38 19.86 -12.16
C MET A 269 6.60 20.32 -13.40
N LYS A 270 6.85 19.72 -14.56
CA LYS A 270 6.13 19.99 -15.81
C LYS A 270 4.65 19.59 -15.78
N LYS A 271 4.25 18.71 -14.87
CA LYS A 271 2.86 18.26 -14.71
C LYS A 271 2.11 19.04 -13.64
N LEU A 272 2.80 19.90 -12.89
CA LEU A 272 2.18 20.75 -11.87
C LEU A 272 1.44 21.90 -12.52
N LYS A 273 0.19 22.08 -12.12
CA LYS A 273 -0.64 23.23 -12.51
C LYS A 273 -0.44 24.37 -11.51
N ALA A 274 0.78 24.90 -11.43
CA ALA A 274 1.19 25.88 -10.41
C ALA A 274 0.44 27.23 -10.48
N THR A 275 -0.20 27.53 -11.61
CA THR A 275 -1.05 28.72 -11.80
C THR A 275 -2.49 28.51 -11.35
N GLU A 276 -2.99 27.27 -11.38
CA GLU A 276 -4.39 26.93 -11.12
C GLU A 276 -4.60 26.36 -9.70
N VAL A 277 -3.65 25.58 -9.18
CA VAL A 277 -3.82 24.79 -7.96
C VAL A 277 -2.81 25.23 -6.90
N ALA A 278 -3.31 25.66 -5.74
CA ALA A 278 -2.50 26.19 -4.64
C ALA A 278 -1.45 25.17 -4.13
N TYR A 279 -1.84 23.90 -3.95
CA TYR A 279 -0.92 22.83 -3.56
C TYR A 279 0.17 22.57 -4.59
N HIS A 280 -0.14 22.67 -5.88
CA HIS A 280 0.85 22.52 -6.95
C HIS A 280 1.85 23.68 -6.95
N LYS A 281 1.36 24.92 -6.76
CA LYS A 281 2.20 26.11 -6.60
C LYS A 281 3.16 25.96 -5.43
N SER A 282 2.63 25.57 -4.27
CA SER A 282 3.40 25.33 -3.04
C SER A 282 4.51 24.30 -3.27
N LEU A 283 4.16 23.16 -3.85
CA LEU A 283 5.11 22.09 -4.14
C LEU A 283 6.19 22.53 -5.13
N PHE A 284 5.82 23.20 -6.22
CA PHE A 284 6.77 23.72 -7.21
C PHE A 284 7.80 24.64 -6.55
N MET A 285 7.32 25.61 -5.77
CA MET A 285 8.19 26.54 -5.05
C MET A 285 9.08 25.84 -4.03
N ALA A 286 8.57 24.83 -3.33
CA ALA A 286 9.35 24.07 -2.36
C ALA A 286 10.48 23.26 -3.02
N ILE A 287 10.23 22.65 -4.18
CA ILE A 287 11.27 21.93 -4.96
C ILE A 287 12.36 22.91 -5.41
N VAL A 288 11.98 24.06 -5.99
CA VAL A 288 12.93 25.06 -6.48
C VAL A 288 13.76 25.66 -5.33
N LYS A 289 13.13 25.95 -4.18
CA LYS A 289 13.84 26.41 -2.98
C LYS A 289 14.83 25.37 -2.46
N GLY A 290 14.45 24.09 -2.46
CA GLY A 290 15.33 23.00 -2.03
C GLY A 290 16.51 22.79 -2.99
N ARG A 291 16.30 22.98 -4.30
CA ARG A 291 17.36 22.87 -5.31
C ARG A 291 17.15 23.85 -6.47
N PRO A 292 17.75 25.05 -6.41
CA PRO A 292 17.56 26.08 -7.44
C PRO A 292 17.94 25.63 -8.86
N SER A 293 18.90 24.72 -9.00
CA SER A 293 19.30 24.16 -10.30
C SER A 293 18.16 23.41 -11.02
N LEU A 294 17.19 22.86 -10.29
CA LEU A 294 15.98 22.27 -10.89
C LEU A 294 15.06 23.35 -11.46
N GLY A 295 15.04 24.54 -10.85
CA GLY A 295 14.34 25.71 -11.36
C GLY A 295 14.95 26.16 -12.69
N SER A 296 16.27 26.34 -12.75
CA SER A 296 16.97 26.68 -14.01
C SER A 296 16.68 25.66 -15.11
N ALA A 297 16.85 24.35 -14.83
CA ALA A 297 16.58 23.29 -15.80
C ALA A 297 15.10 23.23 -16.25
N TYR A 298 14.17 23.68 -15.42
CA TYR A 298 12.77 23.81 -15.80
C TYR A 298 12.54 24.98 -16.74
N LEU A 299 13.20 26.13 -16.51
CA LEU A 299 13.11 27.31 -17.37
C LEU A 299 13.74 27.06 -18.75
N ASP A 300 14.83 26.31 -18.81
CA ASP A 300 15.49 25.92 -20.07
C ASP A 300 14.56 25.11 -21.00
N GLU A 301 13.58 24.42 -20.43
CA GLU A 301 12.56 23.66 -21.17
C GLU A 301 11.19 24.33 -21.19
N PHE A 302 11.08 25.57 -20.70
CA PHE A 302 9.81 26.28 -20.63
C PHE A 302 9.43 26.78 -22.03
N PRO A 303 8.24 26.45 -22.54
CA PRO A 303 7.90 26.68 -23.94
C PRO A 303 7.55 28.15 -24.25
N TYR A 304 7.50 29.02 -23.24
CA TYR A 304 7.17 30.42 -23.40
C TYR A 304 8.41 31.27 -23.11
N SER A 305 8.66 32.30 -23.94
CA SER A 305 9.70 33.27 -23.64
C SER A 305 9.38 33.98 -22.32
N ILE A 306 10.36 34.02 -21.43
CA ILE A 306 10.34 34.80 -20.18
C ILE A 306 11.18 36.07 -20.36
N GLU A 307 11.72 36.28 -21.56
CA GLU A 307 12.39 37.52 -21.88
C GLU A 307 11.39 38.66 -21.87
N ASP A 308 11.88 39.85 -21.51
CA ASP A 308 11.10 41.06 -21.60
C ASP A 308 10.58 41.23 -23.04
N LEU A 309 9.36 41.73 -23.22
CA LEU A 309 8.82 42.08 -24.54
C LEU A 309 9.70 43.10 -25.26
N ALA A 310 10.53 43.82 -24.52
CA ALA A 310 11.53 44.76 -25.04
C ALA A 310 12.88 44.11 -25.41
N SER A 311 13.05 42.79 -25.28
CA SER A 311 14.29 42.11 -25.68
C SER A 311 14.35 41.91 -27.19
N ASP A 312 15.56 41.91 -27.75
CA ASP A 312 15.79 41.68 -29.19
C ASP A 312 15.47 40.24 -29.64
N ASN A 313 15.18 39.31 -28.71
CA ASN A 313 14.88 37.91 -29.03
C ASN A 313 13.38 37.55 -28.93
N TRP A 314 12.47 38.53 -28.81
CA TRP A 314 11.03 38.29 -28.83
C TRP A 314 10.47 38.06 -30.24
#